data_AF-A0A416WG34-F1
#
_entry.id   AF-A0A416WG34-F1
#
_cell.length_a   1.000
_cell.length_b   1.000
_cell.length_c   1.000
_cell.angle_alpha   90.00
_cell.angle_beta   90.00
_cell.angle_gamma   90.00
#
_symmetry.space_group_name_H-M   'P 1'
#
loop_
_entity.id
_entity.type
_entity.pdbx_description
1 polymer ?
#
loop_
_entity_poly.entity_id
_entity_poly.type
_entity_poly.pdbx_seq_one_letter_code
_entity_poly.pdbx_strand_id
1 'polypeptide(L)'
;MYYDHFVLPFTIGLVVLLGYLCVKYYKWIKSFPREERKKIRKGLFSLKTIRSGWEIFRESLLHHNIFKTNPMLGYMHMTFAFGWFLLIVVGKIESMVYHTNAFNPPYFAIFFRYFHPAKETFPYSEFFAFLMDLILLFLLIGILLAVTKRFCSRFFGMKKTTKQRAYDLLILTVLWLIFPVRFLAESFTSGLNGGGSFLTHNAGNFFGGFLPLEHLSYPAWWLYSSLLGLFFLLLPFSRYMHIPTEMVYIFLKNWGVKQGKEYNGFSEIQVNSCSRCGICINTCQLNTSCDINDTQPVYFLRRLRNHEQYAQQAEDCLMCGRCENSCPVGINLNAIRQSKRPDTIRVTKDTYSYVPQPEVKPAKIAYFAGCMSHLTPGIIKSMQQIFERVKADYTFIDEKAGICCGRPLALSGNWKAAQVVMDKNLQMIDASHADILVTSCPICYKTFKEDYLLNIKVMHHTEYIDMLIREGQLKVNALDLKTVFHNPCELGRGCDVVEAPENILKQVSHKVSTAYDGKKSLCCGGSLANTAIDSTQKTKISGDTVKAYAAYQPDVIVTACPLCKKTLGKTSPEIPVKDIAELVAEA
;
A
#
# COMPACT_ATOMS: atom_id res chain seq x y z
N MET A 1 36.17 32.82 6.03
CA MET A 1 35.30 32.38 4.92
C MET A 1 35.13 30.87 5.07
N TYR A 2 33.95 30.38 5.43
CA TYR A 2 33.72 28.95 5.70
C TYR A 2 33.46 28.19 4.40
N TYR A 3 34.47 28.13 3.53
CA TYR A 3 34.38 27.48 2.24
C TYR A 3 35.70 26.82 1.90
N ASP A 4 35.61 25.60 1.38
CA ASP A 4 36.71 24.87 0.75
C ASP A 4 36.19 24.16 -0.50
N HIS A 5 37.04 23.97 -1.51
CA HIS A 5 36.67 23.32 -2.77
C HIS A 5 36.13 21.90 -2.60
N PHE A 6 36.49 21.17 -1.54
CA PHE A 6 35.97 19.82 -1.34
C PHE A 6 34.45 19.78 -1.12
N VAL A 7 33.77 20.89 -0.76
CA VAL A 7 32.30 20.92 -0.59
C VAL A 7 31.53 20.99 -1.91
N LEU A 8 32.23 21.23 -3.03
CA LEU A 8 31.61 21.42 -4.35
C LEU A 8 30.81 20.19 -4.82
N PRO A 9 31.33 18.94 -4.76
CA PRO A 9 30.57 17.77 -5.19
C PRO A 9 29.22 17.62 -4.47
N PHE A 10 29.20 17.78 -3.14
CA PHE A 10 27.97 17.80 -2.34
C PHE A 10 27.01 18.89 -2.80
N THR A 11 27.50 20.13 -2.94
CA THR A 11 26.67 21.30 -3.25
C THR A 11 26.04 21.19 -4.64
N ILE A 12 26.83 20.79 -5.64
CA ILE A 12 26.35 20.56 -7.01
C ILE A 12 25.28 19.46 -7.00
N GLY A 13 25.55 18.33 -6.35
CA GLY A 13 24.60 17.21 -6.26
C GLY A 13 23.28 17.63 -5.62
N LEU A 14 23.33 18.38 -4.52
CA LEU A 14 22.14 18.87 -3.81
C LEU A 14 21.32 19.85 -4.66
N VAL A 15 21.96 20.84 -5.30
CA VAL A 15 21.27 21.83 -6.14
C VAL A 15 20.61 21.17 -7.35
N VAL A 16 21.31 20.26 -8.01
CA VAL A 16 20.77 19.49 -9.15
C VAL A 16 19.58 18.65 -8.71
N LEU A 17 19.68 17.96 -7.57
CA LEU A 17 18.57 17.19 -7.00
C LEU A 17 17.34 18.07 -6.73
N LEU A 18 17.52 19.19 -6.01
CA LEU A 18 16.41 20.10 -5.67
C LEU A 18 15.75 20.68 -6.92
N GLY A 19 16.54 21.14 -7.89
CA GLY A 19 16.02 21.63 -9.18
C GLY A 19 15.25 20.55 -9.93
N TYR A 20 15.78 19.33 -10.00
CA TYR A 20 15.11 18.20 -10.63
C TYR A 20 13.79 17.85 -9.95
N LEU A 21 13.75 17.76 -8.61
CA LEU A 21 12.54 17.47 -7.85
C LEU A 21 11.48 18.54 -8.06
N CYS A 22 11.84 19.83 -8.06
CA CYS A 22 10.92 20.93 -8.32
C CYS A 22 10.25 20.79 -9.69
N VAL A 23 11.05 20.58 -10.75
CA VAL A 23 10.53 20.41 -12.11
C VAL A 23 9.64 19.17 -12.22
N LYS A 24 10.05 18.05 -11.63
CA LYS A 24 9.32 16.77 -11.71
C LYS A 24 7.99 16.83 -10.96
N TYR A 25 7.97 17.33 -9.73
CA TYR A 25 6.74 17.50 -8.96
C TYR A 25 5.79 18.51 -9.59
N TYR A 26 6.32 19.61 -10.15
CA TYR A 26 5.50 20.55 -10.91
C TYR A 26 4.80 19.87 -12.10
N LYS A 27 5.54 19.09 -12.92
CA LYS A 27 4.96 18.34 -14.05
C LYS A 27 3.88 17.35 -13.58
N TRP A 28 4.13 16.60 -12.51
CA TRP A 28 3.15 15.66 -11.97
C TRP A 28 1.91 16.36 -11.45
N ILE A 29 2.03 17.37 -10.60
CA ILE A 29 0.88 18.10 -10.03
C ILE A 29 0.07 18.79 -11.14
N LYS A 30 0.73 19.30 -12.19
CA LYS A 30 0.04 19.92 -13.34
C LYS A 30 -0.87 18.94 -14.09
N SER A 31 -0.54 17.65 -14.12
CA SER A 31 -1.36 16.62 -14.76
C SER A 31 -2.64 16.23 -13.98
N PHE A 32 -2.82 16.75 -12.76
CA PHE A 32 -3.97 16.38 -11.94
C PHE A 32 -5.26 17.03 -12.50
N PRO A 33 -6.40 16.33 -12.38
CA PRO A 33 -7.71 16.92 -12.65
C PRO A 33 -7.92 18.21 -11.86
N ARG A 34 -8.73 19.15 -12.40
CA ARG A 34 -8.98 20.45 -11.76
C ARG A 34 -9.52 20.29 -10.34
N GLU A 35 -10.42 19.34 -10.11
CA GLU A 35 -11.00 19.07 -8.79
C GLU A 35 -9.97 18.58 -7.77
N GLU A 36 -9.05 17.71 -8.16
CA GLU A 36 -7.97 17.25 -7.27
C GLU A 36 -6.98 18.39 -6.94
N ARG A 37 -6.67 19.26 -7.90
CA ARG A 37 -5.84 20.45 -7.65
C ARG A 37 -6.48 21.43 -6.67
N LYS A 38 -7.81 21.56 -6.66
CA LYS A 38 -8.53 22.37 -5.66
C LYS A 38 -8.36 21.78 -4.26
N LYS A 39 -8.38 20.45 -4.10
CA LYS A 39 -8.16 19.79 -2.81
C LYS A 39 -6.76 20.08 -2.25
N ILE A 40 -5.73 20.11 -3.10
CA ILE A 40 -4.36 20.46 -2.68
C ILE A 40 -4.32 21.88 -2.11
N ARG A 41 -4.90 22.86 -2.80
CA ARG A 41 -4.92 24.27 -2.35
C ARG A 41 -5.64 24.43 -1.02
N LYS A 42 -6.80 23.78 -0.85
CA LYS A 42 -7.55 23.75 0.41
C LYS A 42 -6.79 23.00 1.52
N GLY A 43 -6.08 21.94 1.14
CA GLY A 43 -5.33 21.09 2.04
C GLY A 43 -4.17 21.80 2.71
N LEU A 44 -3.38 22.59 1.95
CA LEU A 44 -2.18 23.27 2.42
C LEU A 44 -2.39 24.06 3.72
N PHE A 45 -3.51 24.77 3.85
CA PHE A 45 -3.84 25.61 5.01
C PHE A 45 -4.76 24.92 6.05
N SER A 46 -4.85 23.59 6.04
CA SER A 46 -5.75 22.85 6.95
C SER A 46 -4.99 22.17 8.10
N LEU A 47 -5.69 21.86 9.20
CA LEU A 47 -5.18 21.01 10.30
C LEU A 47 -4.68 19.64 9.81
N LYS A 48 -5.14 19.18 8.64
CA LYS A 48 -4.66 17.95 8.02
C LYS A 48 -3.18 18.04 7.66
N THR A 49 -2.65 19.23 7.34
CA THR A 49 -1.21 19.42 7.05
C THR A 49 -0.34 19.15 8.27
N ILE A 50 -0.75 19.61 9.46
CA ILE A 50 -0.01 19.34 10.71
C ILE A 50 -0.04 17.84 11.03
N ARG A 51 -1.22 17.22 10.90
CA ARG A 51 -1.36 15.76 11.07
C ARG A 51 -0.48 14.98 10.09
N SER A 52 -0.40 15.43 8.84
CA SER A 52 0.51 14.85 7.83
C SER A 52 1.97 15.00 8.21
N GLY A 53 2.38 16.13 8.80
CA GLY A 53 3.74 16.32 9.32
C GLY A 53 4.11 15.27 10.38
N TRP A 54 3.19 14.99 11.31
CA TRP A 54 3.38 13.92 12.29
C TRP A 54 3.41 12.52 11.66
N GLU A 55 2.55 12.27 10.67
CA GLU A 55 2.56 11.02 9.92
C GLU A 55 3.88 10.82 9.15
N ILE A 56 4.43 11.87 8.53
CA ILE A 56 5.75 11.84 7.87
C ILE A 56 6.85 11.49 8.88
N PHE A 57 6.84 12.11 10.06
CA PHE A 57 7.81 11.78 11.10
C PHE A 57 7.71 10.29 11.48
N ARG A 58 6.50 9.80 11.71
CA ARG A 58 6.27 8.41 12.14
C ARG A 58 6.55 7.37 11.06
N GLU A 59 6.21 7.65 9.81
CA GLU A 59 6.32 6.68 8.71
C GLU A 59 7.63 6.82 7.92
N SER A 60 8.08 8.04 7.61
CA SER A 60 9.30 8.25 6.82
C SER A 60 10.59 8.24 7.64
N LEU A 61 10.56 8.63 8.93
CA LEU A 61 11.74 8.54 9.81
C LEU A 61 11.70 7.26 10.65
N LEU A 62 10.65 7.08 11.46
CA LEU A 62 10.57 5.95 12.39
C LEU A 62 10.13 4.62 11.74
N HIS A 63 9.61 4.66 10.51
CA HIS A 63 9.15 3.46 9.78
C HIS A 63 8.17 2.58 10.59
N HIS A 64 7.26 3.21 11.35
CA HIS A 64 6.37 2.54 12.30
C HIS A 64 5.55 1.40 11.68
N ASN A 65 4.97 1.61 10.50
CA ASN A 65 4.20 0.56 9.82
C ASN A 65 5.07 -0.63 9.39
N ILE A 66 6.32 -0.39 8.99
CA ILE A 66 7.27 -1.46 8.69
C ILE A 66 7.65 -2.19 9.97
N PHE A 67 7.93 -1.47 11.04
CA PHE A 67 8.28 -2.03 12.35
C PHE A 67 7.19 -2.95 12.88
N LYS A 68 5.91 -2.54 12.79
CA LYS A 68 4.75 -3.39 13.15
C LYS A 68 4.65 -4.67 12.32
N THR A 69 5.08 -4.63 11.07
CA THR A 69 5.00 -5.79 10.16
C THR A 69 6.19 -6.71 10.34
N ASN A 70 7.38 -6.14 10.54
CA ASN A 70 8.64 -6.84 10.70
C ASN A 70 9.61 -5.95 11.51
N PRO A 71 9.76 -6.20 12.82
CA PRO A 71 10.54 -5.34 13.71
C PRO A 71 12.00 -5.20 13.28
N MET A 72 12.62 -6.29 12.83
CA MET A 72 14.04 -6.30 12.43
C MET A 72 14.27 -5.47 11.16
N LEU A 73 13.38 -5.61 10.18
CA LEU A 73 13.41 -4.78 8.97
C LEU A 73 13.12 -3.31 9.29
N GLY A 74 12.14 -3.04 10.16
CA GLY A 74 11.79 -1.70 10.61
C GLY A 74 12.95 -1.01 11.31
N TYR A 75 13.59 -1.67 12.27
CA TYR A 75 14.75 -1.15 12.99
C TYR A 75 15.89 -0.78 12.05
N MET A 76 16.24 -1.68 11.12
CA MET A 76 17.28 -1.41 10.12
C MET A 76 16.95 -0.18 9.24
N HIS A 77 15.70 0.02 8.83
CA HIS A 77 15.32 1.20 8.03
C HIS A 77 15.26 2.49 8.86
N MET A 78 14.75 2.39 10.10
CA MET A 78 14.72 3.49 11.07
C MET A 78 16.12 4.01 11.36
N THR A 79 17.11 3.12 11.56
CA THR A 79 18.47 3.57 11.90
C THR A 79 19.03 4.51 10.85
N PHE A 80 18.86 4.20 9.55
CA PHE A 80 19.28 5.09 8.47
C PHE A 80 18.53 6.42 8.45
N ALA A 81 17.19 6.39 8.40
CA ALA A 81 16.40 7.60 8.20
C ALA A 81 16.42 8.51 9.42
N PHE A 82 16.18 7.94 10.61
CA PHE A 82 16.22 8.67 11.87
C PHE A 82 17.65 9.07 12.23
N GLY A 83 18.65 8.21 12.00
CA GLY A 83 20.04 8.55 12.24
C GLY A 83 20.55 9.68 11.33
N TRP A 84 20.23 9.69 10.03
CA TRP A 84 20.54 10.83 9.14
C TRP A 84 19.89 12.11 9.63
N PHE A 85 18.62 12.03 9.99
CA PHE A 85 17.89 13.17 10.53
C PHE A 85 18.57 13.73 11.79
N LEU A 86 18.93 12.86 12.75
CA LEU A 86 19.65 13.26 13.96
C LEU A 86 21.01 13.90 13.64
N LEU A 87 21.79 13.35 12.71
CA LEU A 87 23.07 13.96 12.32
C LEU A 87 22.89 15.39 11.76
N ILE A 88 21.89 15.60 10.92
CA ILE A 88 21.62 16.92 10.34
C ILE A 88 21.12 17.90 11.41
N VAL A 89 20.20 17.46 12.28
CA VAL A 89 19.63 18.30 13.34
C VAL A 89 20.68 18.66 14.38
N VAL A 90 21.41 17.68 14.90
CA VAL A 90 22.46 17.90 15.91
C VAL A 90 23.60 18.74 15.32
N GLY A 91 24.07 18.42 14.11
CA GLY A 91 25.09 19.24 13.44
C GLY A 91 24.62 20.67 13.17
N LYS A 92 23.33 20.88 12.88
CA LYS A 92 22.77 22.23 12.73
C LYS A 92 22.72 22.97 14.06
N ILE A 93 22.26 22.33 15.13
CA ILE A 93 22.24 22.91 16.48
C ILE A 93 23.66 23.27 16.92
N GLU A 94 24.62 22.35 16.76
CA GLU A 94 26.04 22.56 17.05
C GLU A 94 26.57 23.80 16.30
N SER A 95 26.31 23.89 15.00
CA SER A 95 26.73 25.03 14.17
C SER A 95 26.08 26.36 14.60
N MET A 96 24.85 26.32 15.13
CA MET A 96 24.13 27.51 15.60
C MET A 96 24.64 27.99 16.95
N VAL A 97 24.95 27.07 17.87
CA VAL A 97 25.56 27.38 19.17
C VAL A 97 26.91 28.05 18.96
N TYR A 98 27.67 27.60 17.95
CA TYR A 98 28.97 28.19 17.62
C TYR A 98 28.85 29.57 16.94
N HIS A 99 27.94 29.75 15.96
CA HIS A 99 27.91 30.96 15.12
C HIS A 99 26.81 31.98 15.38
N THR A 100 25.84 31.75 16.27
CA THR A 100 24.65 32.61 16.54
C THR A 100 23.76 32.97 15.35
N ASN A 101 24.20 32.75 14.10
CA ASN A 101 23.44 33.07 12.89
C ASN A 101 22.74 31.83 12.33
N ALA A 102 21.43 31.92 12.09
CA ALA A 102 20.61 30.80 11.65
C ALA A 102 20.84 30.42 10.17
N PHE A 103 21.40 31.32 9.35
CA PHE A 103 21.43 31.22 7.89
C PHE A 103 22.76 30.69 7.29
N ASN A 104 23.44 29.76 7.96
CA ASN A 104 24.64 29.11 7.40
C ASN A 104 24.30 28.19 6.21
N PRO A 105 25.16 28.10 5.19
CA PRO A 105 25.00 27.17 4.06
C PRO A 105 24.83 25.71 4.54
N PRO A 106 24.04 24.87 3.82
CA PRO A 106 23.77 23.49 4.25
C PRO A 106 25.02 22.62 4.46
N TYR A 107 26.07 22.84 3.68
CA TYR A 107 27.33 22.10 3.80
C TYR A 107 28.08 22.39 5.10
N PHE A 108 27.88 23.56 5.71
CA PHE A 108 28.62 23.96 6.91
C PHE A 108 28.32 23.03 8.09
N ALA A 109 27.05 22.71 8.33
CA ALA A 109 26.64 21.79 9.40
C ALA A 109 27.10 20.34 9.13
N ILE A 110 27.22 19.94 7.86
CA ILE A 110 27.59 18.57 7.48
C ILE A 110 29.10 18.35 7.62
N PHE A 111 29.91 19.34 7.26
CA PHE A 111 31.37 19.29 7.31
C PHE A 111 31.94 20.11 8.49
N PHE A 112 31.15 20.31 9.55
CA PHE A 112 31.49 21.18 10.67
C PHE A 112 32.85 20.80 11.29
N ARG A 113 33.12 19.51 11.47
CA ARG A 113 34.36 18.98 12.05
C ARG A 113 35.61 19.23 11.20
N TYR A 114 35.46 19.47 9.90
CA TYR A 114 36.57 19.92 9.05
C TYR A 114 36.88 21.40 9.29
N PHE A 115 35.85 22.25 9.32
CA PHE A 115 36.03 23.70 9.50
C PHE A 115 36.45 24.08 10.92
N HIS A 116 36.01 23.30 11.92
CA HIS A 116 36.33 23.50 13.33
C HIS A 116 36.81 22.18 13.96
N PRO A 117 38.08 21.79 13.73
CA PRO A 117 38.72 20.75 14.51
C PRO A 117 38.87 21.23 15.96
N ALA A 118 38.53 20.40 16.95
CA ALA A 118 38.05 20.84 18.28
C ALA A 118 39.08 21.45 19.27
N LYS A 119 40.09 22.18 18.78
CA LYS A 119 40.93 23.02 19.64
C LYS A 119 40.20 24.29 20.12
N GLU A 120 39.05 24.62 19.52
CA GLU A 120 38.22 25.75 19.94
C GLU A 120 37.14 25.31 20.93
N THR A 121 37.28 25.72 22.19
CA THR A 121 36.32 25.44 23.27
C THR A 121 35.10 26.36 23.15
N PHE A 122 33.99 25.83 22.65
CA PHE A 122 32.67 26.46 22.71
C PHE A 122 31.76 25.69 23.68
N PRO A 123 30.66 26.30 24.18
CA PRO A 123 29.79 25.66 25.17
C PRO A 123 29.30 24.27 24.71
N TYR A 124 29.43 23.28 25.61
CA TYR A 124 28.97 21.91 25.40
C TYR A 124 29.66 21.11 24.28
N SER A 125 30.85 21.52 23.82
CA SER A 125 31.59 20.86 22.74
C SER A 125 31.82 19.35 22.96
N GLU A 126 32.15 18.92 24.18
CA GLU A 126 32.32 17.50 24.52
C GLU A 126 31.02 16.70 24.42
N PHE A 127 29.90 17.30 24.86
CA PHE A 127 28.58 16.68 24.74
C PHE A 127 28.17 16.50 23.28
N PHE A 128 28.38 17.52 22.44
CA PHE A 128 28.12 17.40 21.00
C PHE A 128 29.02 16.35 20.34
N ALA A 129 30.31 16.29 20.69
CA ALA A 129 31.21 15.26 20.19
C ALA A 129 30.75 13.85 20.58
N PHE A 130 30.36 13.65 21.84
CA PHE A 130 29.80 12.38 22.32
C PHE A 130 28.51 12.00 21.57
N LEU A 131 27.59 12.95 21.42
CA LEU A 131 26.31 12.71 20.75
C LEU A 131 26.50 12.38 19.26
N MET A 132 27.41 13.06 18.58
CA MET A 132 27.71 12.78 17.17
C MET A 132 28.36 11.40 16.99
N ASP A 133 29.29 11.00 17.87
CA ASP A 133 29.87 9.64 17.87
C ASP A 133 28.80 8.56 18.14
N LEU A 134 27.87 8.81 19.07
CA LEU A 134 26.76 7.91 19.36
C LEU A 134 25.83 7.73 18.14
N ILE A 135 25.48 8.83 17.47
CA ILE A 135 24.63 8.78 16.27
C ILE A 135 25.37 8.09 15.12
N LEU A 136 26.67 8.35 14.96
CA LEU A 136 27.49 7.70 13.94
C LEU A 136 27.58 6.19 14.18
N LEU A 137 27.80 5.75 15.43
CA LEU A 137 27.76 4.34 15.81
C LEU A 137 26.41 3.71 15.46
N PHE A 138 25.31 4.38 15.81
CA PHE A 138 23.95 3.94 15.50
C PHE A 138 23.73 3.72 14.00
N LEU A 139 24.33 4.56 13.15
CA LEU A 139 24.26 4.44 11.69
C LEU A 139 25.15 3.33 11.15
N LEU A 140 26.35 3.15 11.69
CA LEU A 140 27.24 2.04 11.35
C LEU A 140 26.60 0.68 11.69
N ILE A 141 25.88 0.58 12.81
CA ILE A 141 25.04 -0.60 13.14
C ILE A 141 23.97 -0.82 12.07
N GLY A 142 23.30 0.24 11.60
CA GLY A 142 22.35 0.17 10.49
C GLY A 142 22.96 -0.41 9.21
N ILE A 143 24.17 0.03 8.84
CA ILE A 143 24.91 -0.48 7.68
C ILE A 143 25.26 -1.95 7.86
N LEU A 144 25.76 -2.33 9.04
CA LEU A 144 26.07 -3.71 9.34
C LEU A 144 24.83 -4.59 9.14
N LEU A 145 23.68 -4.19 9.69
CA LEU A 145 22.41 -4.91 9.48
C LEU A 145 22.00 -4.97 8.00
N ALA A 146 22.17 -3.89 7.24
CA ALA A 146 21.85 -3.86 5.82
C ALA A 146 22.75 -4.78 4.98
N VAL A 147 24.04 -4.84 5.31
CA VAL A 147 25.01 -5.76 4.70
C VAL A 147 24.68 -7.20 5.08
N THR A 148 24.45 -7.49 6.37
CA THR A 148 24.06 -8.82 6.85
C THR A 148 22.78 -9.31 6.17
N LYS A 149 21.77 -8.45 6.00
CA LYS A 149 20.53 -8.77 5.29
C LYS A 149 20.77 -9.27 3.86
N ARG A 150 21.81 -8.77 3.18
CA ARG A 150 22.15 -9.16 1.81
C ARG A 150 22.56 -10.63 1.72
N PHE A 151 23.28 -11.13 2.73
CA PHE A 151 23.75 -12.52 2.79
C PHE A 151 22.77 -13.43 3.55
N CYS A 152 22.11 -12.92 4.59
CA CYS A 152 21.28 -13.69 5.52
C CYS A 152 19.82 -13.19 5.54
N SER A 153 19.17 -13.08 4.37
CA SER A 153 17.81 -12.50 4.26
C SER A 153 16.73 -13.21 5.09
N ARG A 154 16.90 -14.51 5.38
CA ARG A 154 15.99 -15.29 6.24
C ARG A 154 15.97 -14.80 7.69
N PHE A 155 17.09 -14.29 8.21
CA PHE A 155 17.18 -13.70 9.55
C PHE A 155 16.27 -12.48 9.71
N PHE A 156 15.98 -11.79 8.60
CA PHE A 156 15.06 -10.65 8.55
C PHE A 156 13.62 -11.07 8.24
N GLY A 157 13.24 -12.35 8.40
CA GLY A 157 11.87 -12.83 8.20
C GLY A 157 11.37 -12.78 6.74
N MET A 158 12.28 -12.62 5.77
CA MET A 158 11.93 -12.57 4.36
C MET A 158 12.22 -13.92 3.69
N LYS A 159 11.20 -14.53 3.09
CA LYS A 159 11.36 -15.77 2.31
C LYS A 159 12.08 -15.54 0.97
N LYS A 160 11.85 -14.38 0.35
CA LYS A 160 12.44 -13.96 -0.93
C LYS A 160 12.79 -12.48 -0.91
N THR A 161 13.87 -12.10 -1.58
CA THR A 161 14.31 -10.71 -1.75
C THR A 161 14.00 -10.21 -3.16
N THR A 162 13.97 -8.89 -3.34
CA THR A 162 13.76 -8.27 -4.65
C THR A 162 15.01 -8.43 -5.53
N LYS A 163 14.85 -8.83 -6.79
CA LYS A 163 15.93 -8.80 -7.79
C LYS A 163 16.46 -7.36 -7.99
N GLN A 164 17.78 -7.17 -7.86
CA GLN A 164 18.47 -5.88 -8.03
C GLN A 164 19.02 -5.73 -9.45
N ARG A 165 19.09 -4.49 -9.94
CA ARG A 165 19.83 -4.15 -11.18
C ARG A 165 21.25 -3.72 -10.86
N ALA A 166 22.11 -3.71 -11.88
CA ALA A 166 23.45 -3.13 -11.78
C ALA A 166 23.40 -1.68 -11.25
N TYR A 167 22.47 -0.87 -11.75
CA TYR A 167 22.26 0.49 -11.26
C TYR A 167 21.82 0.55 -9.78
N ASP A 168 20.91 -0.34 -9.35
CA ASP A 168 20.48 -0.44 -7.95
C ASP A 168 21.66 -0.81 -7.04
N LEU A 169 22.59 -1.64 -7.54
CA LEU A 169 23.80 -2.03 -6.81
C LEU A 169 24.78 -0.86 -6.68
N LEU A 170 24.97 -0.06 -7.74
CA LEU A 170 25.84 1.11 -7.70
C LEU A 170 25.42 2.09 -6.60
N ILE A 171 24.16 2.54 -6.63
CA ILE A 171 23.67 3.50 -5.61
C ILE A 171 23.66 2.92 -4.20
N LEU A 172 23.42 1.61 -4.06
CA LEU A 172 23.49 0.92 -2.76
C LEU A 172 24.92 0.95 -2.22
N THR A 173 25.93 0.68 -3.05
CA THR A 173 27.34 0.77 -2.67
C THR A 173 27.71 2.20 -2.29
N VAL A 174 27.30 3.20 -3.07
CA VAL A 174 27.54 4.61 -2.73
C VAL A 174 26.94 4.94 -1.36
N LEU A 175 25.68 4.58 -1.12
CA LEU A 175 25.00 4.81 0.17
C LEU A 175 25.70 4.13 1.34
N TRP A 176 26.17 2.89 1.15
CA TRP A 176 26.90 2.14 2.19
C TRP A 176 28.27 2.73 2.51
N LEU A 177 28.91 3.41 1.56
CA LEU A 177 30.22 4.03 1.76
C LEU A 177 30.16 5.43 2.40
N ILE A 178 29.02 6.13 2.33
CA ILE A 178 28.90 7.50 2.86
C ILE A 178 29.34 7.58 4.34
N PHE A 179 28.85 6.69 5.20
CA PHE A 179 29.19 6.77 6.63
C PHE A 179 30.52 6.16 7.05
N PRO A 180 30.98 5.02 6.49
CA PRO A 180 32.33 4.54 6.76
C PRO A 180 33.36 5.57 6.34
N VAL A 181 33.17 6.24 5.19
CA VAL A 181 34.08 7.31 4.76
C VAL A 181 33.94 8.54 5.64
N ARG A 182 32.72 8.90 6.10
CA ARG A 182 32.54 9.95 7.11
C ARG A 182 33.31 9.63 8.40
N PHE A 183 33.17 8.42 8.92
CA PHE A 183 33.86 7.95 10.10
C PHE A 183 35.39 8.05 9.94
N LEU A 184 35.92 7.66 8.78
CA LEU A 184 37.34 7.81 8.48
C LEU A 184 37.76 9.29 8.42
N ALA A 185 37.00 10.14 7.73
CA ALA A 185 37.31 11.56 7.60
C ALA A 185 37.32 12.28 8.97
N GLU A 186 36.31 12.02 9.80
CA GLU A 186 36.23 12.55 11.17
C GLU A 186 37.34 11.99 12.07
N SER A 187 37.64 10.68 11.97
CA SER A 187 38.71 10.04 12.76
C SER A 187 40.11 10.54 12.37
N PHE A 188 40.41 10.71 11.08
CA PHE A 188 41.68 11.25 10.61
C PHE A 188 41.87 12.70 11.05
N THR A 189 40.80 13.50 10.99
CA THR A 189 40.81 14.89 11.49
C THR A 189 41.03 14.94 13.00
N SER A 190 40.37 14.05 13.75
CA SER A 190 40.55 13.93 15.20
C SER A 190 41.95 13.44 15.58
N GLY A 191 42.56 12.54 14.80
CA GLY A 191 43.92 12.05 15.07
C GLY A 191 44.99 13.12 14.91
N LEU A 192 44.80 14.06 13.96
CA LEU A 192 45.72 15.18 13.72
C LEU A 192 45.55 16.33 14.71
N ASN A 193 44.30 16.69 15.00
CA ASN A 193 44.00 17.95 15.68
C ASN A 193 43.40 17.76 17.09
N GLY A 194 43.08 16.54 17.49
CA GLY A 194 42.19 16.25 18.61
C GLY A 194 40.72 16.48 18.26
N GLY A 195 39.80 16.22 19.20
CA GLY A 195 38.42 16.68 19.06
C GLY A 195 37.36 15.70 18.58
N GLY A 196 37.59 14.40 18.76
CA GLY A 196 36.56 13.34 18.73
C GLY A 196 36.13 12.93 20.14
N SER A 197 35.21 11.95 20.22
CA SER A 197 34.82 11.31 21.49
C SER A 197 35.23 9.83 21.47
N PHE A 198 34.49 8.95 22.12
CA PHE A 198 34.86 7.55 22.32
C PHE A 198 35.04 6.74 21.02
N LEU A 199 34.45 7.15 19.90
CA LEU A 199 34.53 6.40 18.64
C LEU A 199 35.59 7.00 17.73
N THR A 200 35.44 8.28 17.37
CA THR A 200 36.29 8.95 16.38
C THR A 200 37.69 9.26 16.92
N HIS A 201 37.84 9.58 18.21
CA HIS A 201 39.15 9.83 18.82
C HIS A 201 39.98 8.54 18.92
N ASN A 202 39.37 7.48 19.45
CA ASN A 202 40.06 6.18 19.59
C ASN A 202 40.47 5.62 18.23
N ALA A 203 39.60 5.72 17.23
CA ALA A 203 39.92 5.34 15.86
C ALA A 203 41.02 6.24 15.26
N GLY A 204 40.97 7.55 15.48
CA GLY A 204 42.00 8.50 15.05
C GLY A 204 43.37 8.16 15.61
N ASN A 205 43.48 7.89 16.91
CA ASN A 205 44.72 7.48 17.57
C ASN A 205 45.24 6.15 17.02
N PHE A 206 44.34 5.19 16.81
CA PHE A 206 44.69 3.90 16.22
C PHE A 206 45.27 4.06 14.81
N PHE A 207 44.57 4.79 13.92
CA PHE A 207 45.05 5.02 12.55
C PHE A 207 46.32 5.87 12.51
N GLY A 208 46.47 6.84 13.41
CA GLY A 208 47.67 7.68 13.52
C GLY A 208 48.94 6.89 13.87
N GLY A 209 48.80 5.71 14.46
CA GLY A 209 49.94 4.83 14.76
C GLY A 209 50.59 4.19 13.52
N PHE A 210 49.91 4.12 12.38
CA PHE A 210 50.41 3.41 11.20
C PHE A 210 50.07 4.03 9.83
N LEU A 211 49.23 5.08 9.77
CA LEU A 211 48.87 5.78 8.52
C LEU A 211 49.34 7.24 8.54
N PRO A 212 49.77 7.79 7.39
CA PRO A 212 50.11 9.21 7.26
C PRO A 212 48.85 10.07 7.21
N LEU A 213 48.27 10.36 8.38
CA LEU A 213 46.98 11.06 8.48
C LEU A 213 46.99 12.45 7.82
N GLU A 214 48.12 13.15 7.83
CA GLU A 214 48.30 14.48 7.22
C GLU A 214 47.97 14.47 5.72
N HIS A 215 48.32 13.38 5.03
CA HIS A 215 48.07 13.21 3.60
C HIS A 215 46.71 12.58 3.30
N LEU A 216 46.05 11.95 4.29
CA LEU A 216 44.81 11.19 4.10
C LEU A 216 43.56 11.93 4.54
N SER A 217 43.65 12.86 5.50
CA SER A 217 42.47 13.57 6.03
C SER A 217 41.74 14.37 4.94
N TYR A 218 42.45 15.20 4.17
CA TYR A 218 41.83 16.02 3.13
C TYR A 218 41.24 15.19 1.96
N PRO A 219 41.92 14.16 1.42
CA PRO A 219 41.30 13.24 0.47
C PRO A 219 40.07 12.50 1.01
N ALA A 220 40.02 12.15 2.31
CA ALA A 220 38.87 11.51 2.91
C ALA A 220 37.62 12.41 2.89
N TRP A 221 37.79 13.72 3.14
CA TRP A 221 36.71 14.71 3.01
C TRP A 221 36.24 14.90 1.56
N TRP A 222 37.17 14.93 0.60
CA TRP A 222 36.84 14.92 -0.82
C TRP A 222 36.03 13.69 -1.23
N LEU A 223 36.44 12.50 -0.76
CA LEU A 223 35.73 11.26 -1.02
C LEU A 223 34.34 11.27 -0.39
N TYR A 224 34.20 11.72 0.86
CA TYR A 224 32.92 11.84 1.55
C TYR A 224 31.96 12.78 0.80
N SER A 225 32.43 13.98 0.44
CA SER A 225 31.64 14.96 -0.32
C SER A 225 31.25 14.43 -1.70
N SER A 226 32.16 13.75 -2.39
CA SER A 226 31.92 13.13 -3.70
C SER A 226 30.87 12.02 -3.62
N LEU A 227 30.91 11.18 -2.58
CA LEU A 227 29.92 10.14 -2.35
C LEU A 227 28.52 10.71 -2.09
N LEU A 228 28.42 11.79 -1.29
CA LEU A 228 27.15 12.49 -1.06
C LEU A 228 26.62 13.14 -2.36
N GLY A 229 27.50 13.83 -3.10
CA GLY A 229 27.17 14.45 -4.38
C GLY A 229 26.66 13.42 -5.39
N LEU A 230 27.39 12.31 -5.55
CA LEU A 230 27.01 11.21 -6.42
C LEU A 230 25.68 10.58 -5.98
N PHE A 231 25.46 10.38 -4.68
CA PHE A 231 24.19 9.87 -4.16
C PHE A 231 23.01 10.77 -4.58
N PHE A 232 23.12 12.09 -4.43
CA PHE A 232 22.07 13.02 -4.84
C PHE A 232 21.82 13.05 -6.34
N LEU A 233 22.85 12.88 -7.16
CA LEU A 233 22.71 12.78 -8.62
C LEU A 233 22.00 11.47 -9.05
N LEU A 234 22.27 10.36 -8.36
CA LEU A 234 21.70 9.06 -8.68
C LEU A 234 20.30 8.83 -8.07
N LEU A 235 19.98 9.49 -6.94
CA LEU A 235 18.73 9.32 -6.20
C LEU A 235 17.47 9.38 -7.10
N PRO A 236 17.29 10.37 -7.99
CA PRO A 236 16.02 10.57 -8.70
C PRO A 236 15.66 9.48 -9.72
N PHE A 237 16.66 8.68 -10.12
CA PHE A 237 16.53 7.60 -11.10
C PHE A 237 16.55 6.21 -10.44
N SER A 238 16.55 6.18 -9.11
CA SER A 238 16.71 4.95 -8.33
C SER A 238 15.46 4.60 -7.53
N ARG A 239 15.53 3.50 -6.77
CA ARG A 239 14.51 3.19 -5.76
C ARG A 239 14.45 4.17 -4.60
N TYR A 240 15.46 5.01 -4.39
CA TYR A 240 15.51 5.98 -3.29
C TYR A 240 14.73 7.26 -3.57
N MET A 241 14.18 7.42 -4.78
CA MET A 241 13.17 8.44 -5.10
C MET A 241 11.95 8.39 -4.16
N HIS A 242 11.69 7.25 -3.49
CA HIS A 242 10.65 7.16 -2.48
C HIS A 242 10.89 8.10 -1.28
N ILE A 243 12.15 8.42 -0.94
CA ILE A 243 12.47 9.28 0.22
C ILE A 243 11.75 10.63 0.11
N PRO A 244 11.95 11.45 -0.94
CA PRO A 244 11.21 12.70 -1.07
C PRO A 244 9.76 12.50 -1.50
N THR A 245 9.46 11.44 -2.26
CA THR A 245 8.13 11.28 -2.87
C THR A 245 7.09 10.77 -1.90
N GLU A 246 7.46 9.94 -0.93
CA GLU A 246 6.57 9.44 0.12
C GLU A 246 6.07 10.59 1.01
N MET A 247 6.92 11.58 1.32
CA MET A 247 6.52 12.78 2.05
C MET A 247 5.41 13.54 1.31
N VAL A 248 5.61 13.79 0.01
CA VAL A 248 4.62 14.44 -0.86
C VAL A 248 3.34 13.60 -0.94
N TYR A 249 3.48 12.28 -1.06
CA TYR A 249 2.36 11.35 -1.15
C TYR A 249 1.48 11.39 0.11
N ILE A 250 2.07 11.39 1.31
CA ILE A 250 1.34 11.47 2.58
C ILE A 250 0.49 12.73 2.63
N PHE A 251 1.03 13.89 2.24
CA PHE A 251 0.25 15.13 2.15
C PHE A 251 -0.93 14.99 1.19
N LEU A 252 -0.69 14.53 -0.04
CA LEU A 252 -1.74 14.39 -1.05
C LEU A 252 -2.85 13.42 -0.61
N LYS A 253 -2.48 12.28 -0.03
CA LYS A 253 -3.39 11.28 0.52
C LYS A 253 -4.28 11.88 1.60
N ASN A 254 -3.69 12.58 2.57
CA ASN A 254 -4.43 13.17 3.69
C ASN A 254 -5.30 14.36 3.27
N TRP A 255 -4.90 15.10 2.22
CA TRP A 255 -5.74 16.13 1.60
C TRP A 255 -6.92 15.55 0.80
N GLY A 256 -7.02 14.22 0.67
CA GLY A 256 -8.13 13.54 0.04
C GLY A 256 -7.99 13.41 -1.48
N VAL A 257 -6.76 13.51 -2.00
CA VAL A 257 -6.47 13.22 -3.41
C VAL A 257 -6.62 11.72 -3.64
N LYS A 258 -7.45 11.35 -4.63
CA LYS A 258 -7.72 9.95 -4.96
C LYS A 258 -7.17 9.60 -6.35
N GLN A 259 -6.80 8.33 -6.53
CA GLN A 259 -6.42 7.80 -7.83
C GLN A 259 -7.67 7.68 -8.71
N GLY A 260 -7.61 8.31 -9.89
CA GLY A 260 -8.65 8.19 -10.91
C GLY A 260 -8.50 6.92 -11.75
N LYS A 261 -9.42 6.75 -12.71
CA LYS A 261 -9.42 5.63 -13.66
C LYS A 261 -8.23 5.68 -14.63
N GLU A 262 -7.80 6.89 -14.98
CA GLU A 262 -6.64 7.13 -15.85
C GLU A 262 -5.34 7.28 -15.06
N TYR A 263 -4.25 6.83 -15.66
CA TYR A 263 -2.92 6.97 -15.10
C TYR A 263 -2.42 8.41 -15.28
N ASN A 264 -2.04 9.08 -14.18
CA ASN A 264 -1.61 10.47 -14.19
C ASN A 264 -0.45 10.71 -13.20
N GLY A 265 -0.11 11.97 -12.94
CA GLY A 265 0.98 12.32 -12.02
C GLY A 265 0.76 11.86 -10.57
N PHE A 266 -0.47 11.64 -10.11
CA PHE A 266 -0.71 11.07 -8.78
C PHE A 266 -0.34 9.58 -8.76
N SER A 267 -0.58 8.87 -9.87
CA SER A 267 -0.09 7.52 -10.09
C SER A 267 1.44 7.48 -10.08
N GLU A 268 2.09 8.44 -10.74
CA GLU A 268 3.56 8.57 -10.73
C GLU A 268 4.13 8.78 -9.32
N ILE A 269 3.53 9.67 -8.53
CA ILE A 269 3.93 9.90 -7.13
C ILE A 269 3.81 8.60 -6.33
N GLN A 270 2.70 7.87 -6.48
CA GLN A 270 2.51 6.59 -5.80
C GLN A 270 3.52 5.52 -6.22
N VAL A 271 3.77 5.36 -7.53
CA VAL A 271 4.78 4.43 -8.07
C VAL A 271 6.16 4.75 -7.51
N ASN A 272 6.53 6.03 -7.47
CA ASN A 272 7.82 6.49 -6.97
C ASN A 272 7.92 6.49 -5.43
N SER A 273 6.80 6.42 -4.71
CA SER A 273 6.77 6.22 -3.24
C SER A 273 6.99 4.77 -2.82
N CYS A 274 7.04 3.81 -3.75
CA CYS A 274 7.30 2.42 -3.40
C CYS A 274 8.77 2.21 -2.99
N SER A 275 9.00 1.98 -1.70
CA SER A 275 10.32 1.65 -1.15
C SER A 275 10.86 0.28 -1.57
N ARG A 276 10.08 -0.54 -2.29
CA ARG A 276 10.39 -1.94 -2.67
C ARG A 276 10.77 -2.82 -1.46
N CYS A 277 10.03 -2.69 -0.35
CA CYS A 277 10.26 -3.45 0.89
C CYS A 277 10.01 -4.97 0.74
N GLY A 278 9.16 -5.38 -0.20
CA GLY A 278 8.91 -6.80 -0.51
C GLY A 278 7.78 -7.47 0.29
N ILE A 279 7.11 -6.77 1.22
CA ILE A 279 6.00 -7.31 2.02
C ILE A 279 4.87 -7.88 1.12
N CYS A 280 4.62 -7.24 -0.02
CA CYS A 280 3.63 -7.67 -1.00
C CYS A 280 3.96 -9.03 -1.66
N ILE A 281 5.23 -9.48 -1.62
CA ILE A 281 5.65 -10.76 -2.20
C ILE A 281 5.03 -11.90 -1.38
N ASN A 282 5.31 -11.93 -0.08
CA ASN A 282 4.86 -12.99 0.82
C ASN A 282 3.34 -12.96 1.05
N THR A 283 2.72 -11.79 0.91
CA THR A 283 1.27 -11.64 1.08
C THR A 283 0.47 -12.19 -0.11
N CYS A 284 1.07 -12.27 -1.30
CA CYS A 284 0.36 -12.59 -2.53
C CYS A 284 0.21 -14.10 -2.75
N GLN A 285 -1.04 -14.59 -2.87
CA GLN A 285 -1.31 -16.01 -3.14
C GLN A 285 -0.82 -16.49 -4.50
N LEU A 286 -0.70 -15.61 -5.50
CA LEU A 286 -0.04 -15.98 -6.76
C LEU A 286 1.41 -16.41 -6.52
N ASN A 287 2.07 -15.82 -5.52
CA ASN A 287 3.41 -16.22 -5.11
C ASN A 287 3.40 -17.53 -4.32
N THR A 288 2.59 -17.60 -3.27
CA THR A 288 2.67 -18.70 -2.28
C THR A 288 2.02 -19.99 -2.77
N SER A 289 0.96 -19.89 -3.57
CA SER A 289 0.22 -21.04 -4.08
C SER A 289 0.69 -21.45 -5.46
N CYS A 290 1.00 -20.50 -6.35
CA CYS A 290 1.28 -20.79 -7.76
C CYS A 290 2.73 -20.58 -8.19
N ASP A 291 3.63 -20.17 -7.28
CA ASP A 291 5.02 -19.84 -7.59
C ASP A 291 5.20 -18.79 -8.71
N ILE A 292 4.19 -17.95 -8.92
CA ILE A 292 4.29 -16.81 -9.83
C ILE A 292 5.08 -15.71 -9.11
N ASN A 293 6.28 -15.40 -9.59
CA ASN A 293 7.25 -14.57 -8.87
C ASN A 293 7.55 -13.20 -9.50
N ASP A 294 6.82 -12.79 -10.56
CA ASP A 294 7.09 -11.52 -11.26
C ASP A 294 5.87 -10.58 -11.37
N THR A 295 4.70 -10.98 -10.87
CA THR A 295 3.47 -10.16 -10.95
C THR A 295 3.24 -9.26 -9.72
N GLN A 296 3.88 -9.57 -8.59
CA GLN A 296 3.62 -8.85 -7.34
C GLN A 296 3.87 -7.35 -7.47
N PRO A 297 3.17 -6.52 -6.68
CA PRO A 297 3.23 -5.06 -6.79
C PRO A 297 4.64 -4.48 -6.92
N VAL A 298 5.61 -4.99 -6.15
CA VAL A 298 7.00 -4.52 -6.22
C VAL A 298 7.65 -4.70 -7.59
N TYR A 299 7.30 -5.74 -8.34
CA TYR A 299 7.81 -6.00 -9.68
C TYR A 299 7.06 -5.20 -10.74
N PHE A 300 5.73 -5.11 -10.61
CA PHE A 300 4.89 -4.29 -11.48
C PHE A 300 5.26 -2.79 -11.38
N LEU A 301 5.33 -2.23 -10.18
CA LEU A 301 5.70 -0.83 -9.96
C LEU A 301 7.14 -0.54 -10.41
N ARG A 302 8.06 -1.50 -10.26
CA ARG A 302 9.43 -1.37 -10.80
C ARG A 302 9.41 -1.24 -12.33
N ARG A 303 8.65 -2.09 -13.02
CA ARG A 303 8.52 -2.03 -14.48
C ARG A 303 7.92 -0.69 -14.91
N LEU A 304 6.88 -0.21 -14.23
CA LEU A 304 6.29 1.11 -14.48
C LEU A 304 7.30 2.26 -14.32
N ARG A 305 7.99 2.31 -13.18
CA ARG A 305 8.97 3.37 -12.89
C ARG A 305 10.10 3.44 -13.91
N ASN A 306 10.47 2.28 -14.47
CA ASN A 306 11.58 2.15 -15.40
C ASN A 306 11.12 2.11 -16.86
N HIS A 307 9.84 2.39 -17.14
CA HIS A 307 9.25 2.39 -18.48
C HIS A 307 9.45 1.06 -19.25
N GLU A 308 9.37 -0.07 -18.55
CA GLU A 308 9.51 -1.41 -19.12
C GLU A 308 8.16 -2.00 -19.51
N GLN A 309 8.17 -3.05 -20.33
CA GLN A 309 6.96 -3.80 -20.65
C GLN A 309 6.33 -4.38 -19.37
N TYR A 310 5.04 -4.11 -19.16
CA TYR A 310 4.30 -4.49 -17.96
C TYR A 310 2.94 -5.15 -18.24
N ALA A 311 2.56 -5.34 -19.51
CA ALA A 311 1.22 -5.75 -19.91
C ALA A 311 0.77 -7.06 -19.24
N GLN A 312 1.64 -8.07 -19.24
CA GLN A 312 1.36 -9.36 -18.59
C GLN A 312 1.12 -9.18 -17.09
N GLN A 313 1.97 -8.41 -16.40
CA GLN A 313 1.82 -8.17 -14.97
C GLN A 313 0.51 -7.40 -14.70
N ALA A 314 0.12 -6.45 -15.55
CA ALA A 314 -1.15 -5.75 -15.38
C ALA A 314 -2.35 -6.72 -15.38
N GLU A 315 -2.33 -7.75 -16.23
CA GLU A 315 -3.39 -8.75 -16.35
C GLU A 315 -3.31 -9.90 -15.33
N ASP A 316 -2.10 -10.28 -14.92
CA ASP A 316 -1.83 -11.40 -14.01
C ASP A 316 -2.02 -11.03 -12.53
N CYS A 317 -3.14 -10.39 -12.20
CA CYS A 317 -3.50 -10.01 -10.84
C CYS A 317 -4.92 -10.39 -10.48
N LEU A 318 -5.09 -11.01 -9.32
CA LEU A 318 -6.42 -11.35 -8.78
C LEU A 318 -7.22 -10.12 -8.30
N MET A 319 -6.60 -8.94 -8.25
CA MET A 319 -7.19 -7.69 -7.73
C MET A 319 -7.77 -7.81 -6.30
N CYS A 320 -7.29 -8.77 -5.50
CA CYS A 320 -7.89 -9.11 -4.21
C CYS A 320 -7.57 -8.09 -3.10
N GLY A 321 -6.65 -7.14 -3.31
CA GLY A 321 -6.31 -6.09 -2.36
C GLY A 321 -5.49 -6.52 -1.13
N ARG A 322 -5.07 -7.79 -1.01
CA ARG A 322 -4.28 -8.25 0.16
C ARG A 322 -2.95 -7.49 0.28
N CYS A 323 -2.27 -7.27 -0.83
CA CYS A 323 -1.01 -6.53 -0.88
C CYS A 323 -1.16 -5.02 -0.66
N GLU A 324 -2.34 -4.47 -0.97
CA GLU A 324 -2.68 -3.07 -0.72
C GLU A 324 -2.91 -2.86 0.78
N ASN A 325 -3.69 -3.74 1.41
CA ASN A 325 -3.91 -3.73 2.85
C ASN A 325 -2.63 -3.97 3.68
N SER A 326 -1.64 -4.70 3.13
CA SER A 326 -0.33 -4.91 3.80
C SER A 326 0.75 -3.90 3.40
N CYS A 327 0.44 -2.93 2.54
CA CYS A 327 1.41 -1.94 2.09
C CYS A 327 1.66 -0.91 3.21
N PRO A 328 2.89 -0.78 3.75
CA PRO A 328 3.17 0.17 4.83
C PRO A 328 3.03 1.63 4.39
N VAL A 329 3.24 1.90 3.09
CA VAL A 329 3.10 3.22 2.47
C VAL A 329 1.63 3.55 2.17
N GLY A 330 0.77 2.53 2.01
CA GLY A 330 -0.64 2.70 1.66
C GLY A 330 -0.91 3.03 0.19
N ILE A 331 -0.05 2.57 -0.74
CA ILE A 331 -0.22 2.79 -2.19
C ILE A 331 -1.50 2.10 -2.68
N ASN A 332 -2.29 2.79 -3.52
CA ASN A 332 -3.47 2.20 -4.16
C ASN A 332 -3.09 1.33 -5.37
N LEU A 333 -2.64 0.11 -5.06
CA LEU A 333 -2.05 -0.82 -6.01
C LEU A 333 -3.04 -1.31 -7.06
N ASN A 334 -4.27 -1.58 -6.65
CA ASN A 334 -5.31 -2.05 -7.54
C ASN A 334 -5.66 -0.96 -8.59
N ALA A 335 -5.90 0.28 -8.17
CA ALA A 335 -6.26 1.35 -9.10
C ALA A 335 -5.12 1.68 -10.09
N ILE A 336 -3.86 1.70 -9.62
CA ILE A 336 -2.71 1.88 -10.53
C ILE A 336 -2.65 0.76 -11.56
N ARG A 337 -2.85 -0.50 -11.13
CA ARG A 337 -2.83 -1.64 -12.05
C ARG A 337 -3.94 -1.56 -13.08
N GLN A 338 -5.16 -1.26 -12.64
CA GLN A 338 -6.33 -1.13 -13.50
C GLN A 338 -6.16 0.00 -14.53
N SER A 339 -5.58 1.13 -14.13
CA SER A 339 -5.33 2.28 -15.02
C SER A 339 -4.30 2.00 -16.14
N LYS A 340 -3.59 0.88 -16.05
CA LYS A 340 -2.59 0.43 -17.04
C LYS A 340 -3.07 -0.72 -17.91
N ARG A 341 -4.30 -1.20 -17.71
CA ARG A 341 -4.93 -2.18 -18.59
C ARG A 341 -5.54 -1.47 -19.81
N PRO A 342 -5.49 -2.06 -21.00
CA PRO A 342 -5.94 -1.41 -22.22
C PRO A 342 -7.48 -1.40 -22.33
N ASP A 343 -8.04 -0.32 -22.87
CA ASP A 343 -9.47 -0.16 -23.18
C ASP A 343 -9.70 -0.55 -24.65
N THR A 344 -9.94 -1.84 -24.90
CA THR A 344 -10.02 -2.44 -26.25
C THR A 344 -11.41 -2.96 -26.60
N ILE A 345 -12.23 -3.29 -25.61
CA ILE A 345 -13.58 -3.83 -25.80
C ILE A 345 -14.53 -2.70 -26.16
N ARG A 346 -15.17 -2.82 -27.32
CA ARG A 346 -16.23 -1.91 -27.76
C ARG A 346 -17.60 -2.50 -27.42
N VAL A 347 -18.27 -1.90 -26.45
CA VAL A 347 -19.68 -2.13 -26.14
C VAL A 347 -20.42 -0.84 -26.45
N THR A 348 -21.51 -0.94 -27.22
CA THR A 348 -22.42 0.16 -27.56
C THR A 348 -23.77 -0.06 -26.89
N LYS A 349 -24.64 0.97 -26.90
CA LYS A 349 -25.99 0.85 -26.36
C LYS A 349 -26.79 -0.28 -27.04
N ASP A 350 -26.52 -0.52 -28.32
CA ASP A 350 -27.13 -1.56 -29.14
C ASP A 350 -26.62 -2.97 -28.82
N THR A 351 -25.45 -3.11 -28.18
CA THR A 351 -24.89 -4.42 -27.80
C THR A 351 -25.84 -5.21 -26.91
N TYR A 352 -26.65 -4.51 -26.10
CA TYR A 352 -27.64 -5.11 -25.21
C TYR A 352 -29.08 -4.86 -25.68
N SER A 353 -29.32 -4.58 -26.97
CA SER A 353 -30.68 -4.33 -27.50
C SER A 353 -31.60 -5.55 -27.40
N TYR A 354 -31.02 -6.76 -27.39
CA TYR A 354 -31.74 -8.03 -27.22
C TYR A 354 -32.28 -8.24 -25.80
N VAL A 355 -31.80 -7.47 -24.81
CA VAL A 355 -32.28 -7.58 -23.43
C VAL A 355 -33.62 -6.87 -23.34
N PRO A 356 -34.72 -7.56 -23.00
CA PRO A 356 -36.03 -6.93 -22.90
C PRO A 356 -36.02 -5.87 -21.81
N GLN A 357 -36.81 -4.81 -21.99
CA GLN A 357 -37.01 -3.82 -20.93
C GLN A 357 -37.73 -4.51 -19.75
N PRO A 358 -37.12 -4.54 -18.56
CA PRO A 358 -37.75 -5.17 -17.42
C PRO A 358 -38.96 -4.36 -16.97
N GLU A 359 -40.06 -5.03 -16.69
CA GLU A 359 -41.21 -4.45 -16.00
C GLU A 359 -40.86 -4.30 -14.52
N VAL A 360 -40.34 -3.14 -14.14
CA VAL A 360 -39.95 -2.84 -12.75
C VAL A 360 -41.15 -2.25 -12.01
N LYS A 361 -41.61 -2.96 -10.98
CA LYS A 361 -42.67 -2.45 -10.09
C LYS A 361 -42.08 -1.49 -9.05
N PRO A 362 -42.74 -0.35 -8.75
CA PRO A 362 -42.33 0.53 -7.67
C PRO A 362 -42.39 -0.19 -6.32
N ALA A 363 -41.36 -0.04 -5.48
CA ALA A 363 -41.29 -0.59 -4.14
C ALA A 363 -40.22 0.15 -3.31
N LYS A 364 -40.33 0.14 -1.97
CA LYS A 364 -39.31 0.78 -1.11
C LYS A 364 -37.91 0.18 -1.24
N ILE A 365 -37.81 -1.11 -1.59
CA ILE A 365 -36.55 -1.83 -1.71
C ILE A 365 -36.38 -2.38 -3.12
N ALA A 366 -35.29 -2.00 -3.79
CA ALA A 366 -34.84 -2.66 -5.00
C ALA A 366 -33.84 -3.76 -4.63
N TYR A 367 -34.13 -5.01 -4.99
CA TYR A 367 -33.20 -6.13 -4.84
C TYR A 367 -32.51 -6.42 -6.18
N PHE A 368 -31.17 -6.35 -6.17
CA PHE A 368 -30.32 -6.71 -7.30
C PHE A 368 -29.42 -7.91 -6.95
N ALA A 369 -29.70 -9.07 -7.52
CA ALA A 369 -28.96 -10.29 -7.20
C ALA A 369 -27.57 -10.31 -7.87
N GLY A 370 -27.51 -9.87 -9.12
CA GLY A 370 -26.33 -9.90 -9.97
C GLY A 370 -26.02 -11.28 -10.56
N CYS A 371 -25.20 -11.28 -11.61
CA CYS A 371 -24.95 -12.46 -12.44
C CYS A 371 -24.46 -13.70 -11.67
N MET A 372 -23.66 -13.52 -10.62
CA MET A 372 -23.12 -14.64 -9.85
C MET A 372 -24.16 -15.28 -8.93
N SER A 373 -25.12 -14.50 -8.41
CA SER A 373 -26.22 -15.04 -7.59
C SER A 373 -27.23 -15.80 -8.43
N HIS A 374 -27.46 -15.41 -9.69
CA HIS A 374 -28.23 -16.25 -10.63
C HIS A 374 -27.57 -17.62 -10.90
N LEU A 375 -26.23 -17.70 -10.80
CA LEU A 375 -25.50 -18.98 -10.87
C LEU A 375 -25.45 -19.73 -9.53
N THR A 376 -26.04 -19.18 -8.47
CA THR A 376 -26.11 -19.75 -7.11
C THR A 376 -27.49 -19.49 -6.50
N PRO A 377 -28.57 -20.08 -7.08
CA PRO A 377 -29.96 -19.70 -6.80
C PRO A 377 -30.41 -19.88 -5.34
N GLY A 378 -29.71 -20.69 -4.54
CA GLY A 378 -29.97 -20.79 -3.09
C GLY A 378 -29.89 -19.45 -2.37
N ILE A 379 -29.00 -18.55 -2.81
CA ILE A 379 -28.88 -17.19 -2.25
C ILE A 379 -30.13 -16.36 -2.56
N ILE A 380 -30.61 -16.42 -3.81
CA ILE A 380 -31.82 -15.70 -4.24
C ILE A 380 -33.03 -16.19 -3.44
N LYS A 381 -33.21 -17.51 -3.33
CA LYS A 381 -34.31 -18.11 -2.57
C LYS A 381 -34.28 -17.68 -1.10
N SER A 382 -33.10 -17.68 -0.49
CA SER A 382 -32.93 -17.28 0.92
C SER A 382 -33.26 -15.80 1.12
N MET A 383 -32.82 -14.93 0.20
CA MET A 383 -33.17 -13.51 0.26
C MET A 383 -34.67 -13.27 0.09
N GLN A 384 -35.33 -13.98 -0.85
CA GLN A 384 -36.79 -13.91 -1.02
C GLN A 384 -37.51 -14.36 0.25
N GLN A 385 -37.11 -15.48 0.86
CA GLN A 385 -37.66 -15.94 2.13
C GLN A 385 -37.49 -14.91 3.26
N ILE A 386 -36.33 -14.26 3.34
CA ILE A 386 -36.08 -13.20 4.33
C ILE A 386 -37.02 -12.01 4.08
N PHE A 387 -37.14 -11.55 2.82
CA PHE A 387 -38.05 -10.46 2.47
C PHE A 387 -39.52 -10.80 2.78
N GLU A 388 -39.98 -11.99 2.43
CA GLU A 388 -41.33 -12.49 2.72
C GLU A 388 -41.57 -12.58 4.24
N ARG A 389 -40.60 -13.08 4.99
CA ARG A 389 -40.69 -13.28 6.45
C ARG A 389 -40.86 -11.97 7.22
N VAL A 390 -40.23 -10.90 6.74
CA VAL A 390 -40.37 -9.55 7.30
C VAL A 390 -41.43 -8.70 6.59
N LYS A 391 -42.13 -9.28 5.59
CA LYS A 391 -43.13 -8.60 4.74
C LYS A 391 -42.59 -7.31 4.13
N ALA A 392 -41.36 -7.37 3.62
CA ALA A 392 -40.70 -6.23 2.96
C ALA A 392 -41.45 -5.82 1.69
N ASP A 393 -41.59 -4.52 1.47
CA ASP A 393 -42.02 -3.95 0.20
C ASP A 393 -40.82 -3.88 -0.75
N TYR A 394 -40.61 -4.92 -1.54
CA TYR A 394 -39.46 -5.06 -2.43
C TYR A 394 -39.81 -5.44 -3.87
N THR A 395 -38.93 -5.06 -4.79
CA THR A 395 -38.99 -5.41 -6.21
C THR A 395 -37.67 -6.07 -6.62
N PHE A 396 -37.72 -7.20 -7.33
CA PHE A 396 -36.52 -7.92 -7.79
C PHE A 396 -36.16 -7.46 -9.20
N ILE A 397 -35.29 -6.46 -9.29
CA ILE A 397 -35.14 -5.68 -10.53
C ILE A 397 -34.41 -6.45 -11.64
N ASP A 398 -33.53 -7.39 -11.31
CA ASP A 398 -32.75 -8.15 -12.29
C ASP A 398 -33.20 -9.61 -12.47
N GLU A 399 -34.41 -9.97 -12.02
CA GLU A 399 -34.94 -11.35 -12.05
C GLU A 399 -34.97 -11.96 -13.46
N LYS A 400 -35.54 -11.24 -14.43
CA LYS A 400 -35.82 -11.74 -15.80
C LYS A 400 -34.92 -11.16 -16.88
N ALA A 401 -34.38 -9.95 -16.68
CA ALA A 401 -33.64 -9.20 -17.70
C ALA A 401 -32.37 -8.52 -17.15
N GLY A 402 -31.73 -9.15 -16.17
CA GLY A 402 -30.55 -8.62 -15.50
C GLY A 402 -29.35 -8.41 -16.42
N ILE A 403 -28.81 -7.18 -16.43
CA ILE A 403 -27.50 -6.89 -17.01
C ILE A 403 -26.47 -6.85 -15.89
N CYS A 404 -25.25 -7.31 -16.15
CA CYS A 404 -24.16 -7.29 -15.17
C CYS A 404 -23.96 -5.87 -14.58
N CYS A 405 -23.44 -5.75 -13.36
CA CYS A 405 -23.09 -4.45 -12.75
C CYS A 405 -21.95 -3.68 -13.47
N GLY A 406 -21.35 -4.22 -14.53
CA GLY A 406 -20.24 -3.58 -15.28
C GLY A 406 -18.84 -3.82 -14.69
N ARG A 407 -18.74 -4.39 -13.49
CA ARG A 407 -17.45 -4.60 -12.80
C ARG A 407 -16.41 -5.44 -13.57
N PRO A 408 -16.75 -6.54 -14.27
CA PRO A 408 -15.76 -7.30 -15.03
C PRO A 408 -15.10 -6.48 -16.16
N LEU A 409 -15.90 -5.65 -16.85
CA LEU A 409 -15.42 -4.74 -17.89
C LEU A 409 -14.52 -3.66 -17.29
N ALA A 410 -14.92 -3.06 -16.18
CA ALA A 410 -14.10 -2.08 -15.47
C ALA A 410 -12.77 -2.69 -15.03
N LEU A 411 -12.78 -3.88 -14.41
CA LEU A 411 -11.56 -4.55 -13.92
C LEU A 411 -10.59 -4.87 -15.05
N SER A 412 -11.05 -5.19 -16.26
CA SER A 412 -10.19 -5.40 -17.43
C SER A 412 -9.70 -4.12 -18.11
N GLY A 413 -10.00 -2.94 -17.55
CA GLY A 413 -9.61 -1.63 -18.11
C GLY A 413 -10.63 -1.02 -19.07
N ASN A 414 -11.71 -1.75 -19.40
CA ASN A 414 -12.70 -1.38 -20.41
C ASN A 414 -13.81 -0.50 -19.80
N TRP A 415 -13.42 0.68 -19.33
CA TRP A 415 -14.31 1.59 -18.61
C TRP A 415 -15.43 2.17 -19.45
N LYS A 416 -15.20 2.41 -20.74
CA LYS A 416 -16.25 2.90 -21.66
C LYS A 416 -17.35 1.85 -21.83
N ALA A 417 -16.94 0.59 -22.01
CA ALA A 417 -17.86 -0.53 -22.08
C ALA A 417 -18.62 -0.74 -20.76
N ALA A 418 -17.93 -0.61 -19.63
CA ALA A 418 -18.57 -0.67 -18.31
C ALA A 418 -19.64 0.42 -18.17
N GLN A 419 -19.37 1.66 -18.61
CA GLN A 419 -20.33 2.77 -18.50
C GLN A 419 -21.64 2.48 -19.24
N VAL A 420 -21.59 1.91 -20.44
CA VAL A 420 -22.81 1.56 -21.21
C VAL A 420 -23.70 0.58 -20.45
N VAL A 421 -23.08 -0.40 -19.80
CA VAL A 421 -23.77 -1.38 -18.96
C VAL A 421 -24.35 -0.71 -17.72
N MET A 422 -23.61 0.21 -17.12
CA MET A 422 -24.04 0.94 -15.94
C MET A 422 -25.26 1.82 -16.21
N ASP A 423 -25.26 2.53 -17.35
CA ASP A 423 -26.37 3.41 -17.76
C ASP A 423 -27.70 2.65 -17.90
N LYS A 424 -27.67 1.39 -18.36
CA LYS A 424 -28.89 0.55 -18.43
C LYS A 424 -29.42 0.16 -17.05
N ASN A 425 -28.53 -0.24 -16.14
CA ASN A 425 -28.94 -0.58 -14.77
C ASN A 425 -29.49 0.64 -14.01
N LEU A 426 -28.99 1.86 -14.30
CA LEU A 426 -29.53 3.10 -13.71
C LEU A 426 -31.01 3.27 -14.05
N GLN A 427 -31.40 3.04 -15.31
CA GLN A 427 -32.81 3.14 -15.73
C GLN A 427 -33.71 2.19 -14.93
N MET A 428 -33.25 0.96 -14.68
CA MET A 428 -33.99 -0.03 -13.90
C MET A 428 -34.11 0.36 -12.43
N ILE A 429 -33.04 0.90 -11.85
CA ILE A 429 -33.03 1.36 -10.46
C ILE A 429 -33.95 2.58 -10.31
N ASP A 430 -33.88 3.56 -11.20
CA ASP A 430 -34.71 4.75 -11.15
C ASP A 430 -36.21 4.40 -11.31
N ALA A 431 -36.54 3.46 -12.19
CA ALA A 431 -37.91 2.98 -12.39
C ALA A 431 -38.51 2.25 -11.16
N SER A 432 -37.66 1.75 -10.25
CA SER A 432 -38.12 1.12 -9.01
C SER A 432 -38.64 2.11 -7.97
N HIS A 433 -38.28 3.40 -8.08
CA HIS A 433 -38.56 4.43 -7.07
C HIS A 433 -38.14 4.03 -5.64
N ALA A 434 -37.18 3.11 -5.50
CA ALA A 434 -36.77 2.56 -4.20
C ALA A 434 -35.91 3.54 -3.40
N ASP A 435 -36.03 3.48 -2.07
CA ASP A 435 -35.18 4.21 -1.13
C ASP A 435 -33.84 3.48 -0.89
N ILE A 436 -33.86 2.15 -1.03
CA ILE A 436 -32.73 1.26 -0.72
C ILE A 436 -32.51 0.27 -1.87
N LEU A 437 -31.27 0.18 -2.33
CA LEU A 437 -30.78 -0.89 -3.21
C LEU A 437 -30.04 -1.95 -2.40
N VAL A 438 -30.62 -3.14 -2.27
CA VAL A 438 -30.00 -4.30 -1.62
C VAL A 438 -29.37 -5.21 -2.67
N THR A 439 -28.12 -5.60 -2.46
CA THR A 439 -27.41 -6.52 -3.37
C THR A 439 -26.90 -7.76 -2.67
N SER A 440 -26.94 -8.91 -3.34
CA SER A 440 -26.42 -10.17 -2.78
C SER A 440 -24.97 -10.51 -3.15
N CYS A 441 -24.30 -9.61 -3.87
CA CYS A 441 -22.97 -9.84 -4.37
C CYS A 441 -22.07 -8.66 -4.01
N PRO A 442 -20.94 -8.86 -3.31
CA PRO A 442 -20.10 -7.76 -2.87
C PRO A 442 -19.38 -7.07 -4.03
N ILE A 443 -19.25 -7.76 -5.17
CA ILE A 443 -18.74 -7.19 -6.43
C ILE A 443 -19.74 -6.14 -6.94
N CYS A 444 -21.03 -6.47 -6.96
CA CYS A 444 -22.09 -5.55 -7.34
C CYS A 444 -22.20 -4.40 -6.33
N TYR A 445 -22.26 -4.71 -5.03
CA TYR A 445 -22.28 -3.73 -3.95
C TYR A 445 -21.20 -2.66 -4.11
N LYS A 446 -19.94 -3.09 -4.28
CA LYS A 446 -18.82 -2.16 -4.45
C LYS A 446 -18.99 -1.27 -5.67
N THR A 447 -19.38 -1.85 -6.80
CA THR A 447 -19.56 -1.07 -8.03
C THR A 447 -20.70 -0.08 -7.91
N PHE A 448 -21.86 -0.46 -7.37
CA PHE A 448 -22.95 0.47 -7.13
C PHE A 448 -22.59 1.58 -6.13
N LYS A 449 -21.73 1.29 -5.15
CA LYS A 449 -21.29 2.26 -4.14
C LYS A 449 -20.21 3.22 -4.64
N GLU A 450 -19.27 2.75 -5.46
CA GLU A 450 -18.09 3.51 -5.89
C GLU A 450 -18.22 4.12 -7.28
N ASP A 451 -18.82 3.39 -8.22
CA ASP A 451 -18.80 3.71 -9.64
C ASP A 451 -20.14 4.28 -10.14
N TYR A 452 -21.27 3.88 -9.54
CA TYR A 452 -22.58 4.45 -9.85
C TYR A 452 -22.83 5.74 -9.05
N LEU A 453 -23.45 6.73 -9.70
CA LEU A 453 -23.92 7.96 -9.05
C LEU A 453 -25.39 7.79 -8.62
N LEU A 454 -25.60 7.03 -7.54
CA LEU A 454 -26.94 6.78 -6.99
C LEU A 454 -27.27 7.76 -5.86
N ASN A 455 -28.53 8.21 -5.83
CA ASN A 455 -29.08 9.04 -4.74
C ASN A 455 -29.82 8.21 -3.66
N ILE A 456 -29.69 6.89 -3.70
CA ILE A 456 -30.37 5.94 -2.82
C ILE A 456 -29.36 5.18 -1.96
N LYS A 457 -29.81 4.63 -0.83
CA LYS A 457 -28.92 3.88 0.07
C LYS A 457 -28.58 2.53 -0.56
N VAL A 458 -27.30 2.25 -0.77
CA VAL A 458 -26.84 0.94 -1.25
C VAL A 458 -26.40 0.08 -0.06
N MET A 459 -26.94 -1.13 0.05
CA MET A 459 -26.62 -2.09 1.10
C MET A 459 -26.22 -3.46 0.53
N HIS A 460 -25.19 -4.07 1.09
CA HIS A 460 -24.99 -5.50 0.89
C HIS A 460 -26.01 -6.29 1.71
N HIS A 461 -26.42 -7.49 1.30
CA HIS A 461 -27.41 -8.27 2.06
C HIS A 461 -26.97 -8.50 3.51
N THR A 462 -25.67 -8.54 3.81
CA THR A 462 -25.17 -8.67 5.19
C THR A 462 -25.51 -7.44 6.02
N GLU A 463 -25.37 -6.24 5.46
CA GLU A 463 -25.73 -5.02 6.17
C GLU A 463 -27.25 -4.94 6.36
N TYR A 464 -28.01 -5.38 5.36
CA TYR A 464 -29.47 -5.37 5.42
C TYR A 464 -30.00 -6.37 6.45
N ILE A 465 -29.51 -7.61 6.43
CA ILE A 465 -29.90 -8.64 7.41
C ILE A 465 -29.48 -8.22 8.83
N ASP A 466 -28.27 -7.70 9.04
CA ASP A 466 -27.83 -7.23 10.36
C ASP A 466 -28.73 -6.10 10.88
N MET A 467 -29.10 -5.16 10.01
CA MET A 467 -30.07 -4.11 10.34
C MET A 467 -31.42 -4.69 10.76
N LEU A 468 -31.99 -5.63 9.99
CA LEU A 468 -33.27 -6.26 10.31
C LEU A 468 -33.24 -6.99 11.66
N ILE A 469 -32.15 -7.68 11.97
CA ILE A 469 -31.99 -8.40 13.25
C ILE A 469 -31.87 -7.40 14.41
N ARG A 470 -31.02 -6.38 14.28
CA ARG A 470 -30.81 -5.35 15.30
C ARG A 470 -32.07 -4.55 15.61
N GLU A 471 -32.89 -4.29 14.60
CA GLU A 471 -34.17 -3.59 14.73
C GLU A 471 -35.30 -4.50 15.21
N GLY A 472 -35.03 -5.80 15.44
CA GLY A 472 -36.01 -6.78 15.91
C GLY A 472 -37.07 -7.17 14.86
N GLN A 473 -36.87 -6.78 13.59
CA GLN A 473 -37.76 -7.11 12.48
C GLN A 473 -37.57 -8.56 12.02
N LEU A 474 -36.33 -9.07 12.12
CA LEU A 474 -35.99 -10.47 11.85
C LEU A 474 -35.51 -11.12 13.15
N LYS A 475 -36.20 -12.18 13.58
CA LYS A 475 -35.78 -13.02 14.69
C LYS A 475 -35.13 -14.28 14.12
N VAL A 476 -33.96 -14.63 14.64
CA VAL A 476 -33.17 -15.80 14.24
C VAL A 476 -32.83 -16.63 15.47
N ASN A 477 -32.69 -17.94 15.30
CA ASN A 477 -32.21 -18.83 16.36
C ASN A 477 -30.79 -19.31 16.05
N ALA A 478 -30.00 -19.55 17.08
CA ALA A 478 -28.67 -20.11 16.88
C ALA A 478 -28.78 -21.56 16.40
N LEU A 479 -28.21 -21.86 15.24
CA LEU A 479 -28.00 -23.22 14.77
C LEU A 479 -26.81 -23.83 15.51
N ASP A 480 -26.93 -25.11 15.89
CA ASP A 480 -25.82 -25.88 16.48
C ASP A 480 -24.83 -26.30 15.39
N LEU A 481 -24.17 -25.29 14.80
CA LEU A 481 -23.21 -25.43 13.71
C LEU A 481 -21.95 -24.62 14.02
N LYS A 482 -20.81 -25.28 13.94
CA LYS A 482 -19.49 -24.64 14.01
C LYS A 482 -19.11 -24.08 12.65
N THR A 483 -18.97 -22.75 12.58
CA THR A 483 -18.73 -22.07 11.30
C THR A 483 -17.38 -21.35 11.28
N VAL A 484 -16.78 -21.25 10.09
CA VAL A 484 -15.72 -20.28 9.82
C VAL A 484 -16.16 -19.36 8.69
N PHE A 485 -15.75 -18.10 8.75
CA PHE A 485 -16.18 -17.11 7.77
C PHE A 485 -15.06 -16.75 6.79
N HIS A 486 -15.32 -16.94 5.50
CA HIS A 486 -14.50 -16.42 4.42
C HIS A 486 -14.98 -15.01 4.03
N ASN A 487 -14.32 -13.97 4.57
CA ASN A 487 -14.64 -12.59 4.21
C ASN A 487 -14.31 -12.33 2.73
N PRO A 488 -15.29 -11.95 1.89
CA PRO A 488 -15.03 -11.61 0.50
C PRO A 488 -14.12 -10.39 0.38
N CYS A 489 -13.20 -10.41 -0.61
CA CYS A 489 -12.22 -9.33 -0.78
C CYS A 489 -12.85 -7.96 -1.03
N GLU A 490 -13.85 -7.89 -1.92
CA GLU A 490 -14.53 -6.63 -2.26
C GLU A 490 -15.43 -6.12 -1.12
N LEU A 491 -15.95 -7.01 -0.27
CA LEU A 491 -16.77 -6.63 0.90
C LEU A 491 -15.88 -6.07 2.03
N GLY A 492 -14.93 -6.88 2.50
CA GLY A 492 -14.13 -6.56 3.68
C GLY A 492 -12.99 -5.58 3.41
N ARG A 493 -12.15 -5.83 2.40
CA ARG A 493 -11.05 -4.91 2.03
C ARG A 493 -11.48 -3.81 1.09
N GLY A 494 -12.46 -4.09 0.22
CA GLY A 494 -12.91 -3.14 -0.78
C GLY A 494 -13.86 -2.08 -0.23
N CYS A 495 -14.80 -2.47 0.63
CA CYS A 495 -15.86 -1.57 1.12
C CYS A 495 -15.86 -1.38 2.65
N ASP A 496 -14.87 -1.94 3.35
CA ASP A 496 -14.76 -1.91 4.80
C ASP A 496 -15.94 -2.54 5.58
N VAL A 497 -16.72 -3.41 4.93
CA VAL A 497 -17.83 -4.14 5.56
C VAL A 497 -17.31 -5.43 6.17
N VAL A 498 -17.00 -5.39 7.46
CA VAL A 498 -16.55 -6.55 8.26
C VAL A 498 -17.50 -6.83 9.42
N GLU A 499 -18.07 -5.80 10.02
CA GLU A 499 -18.86 -5.93 11.24
C GLU A 499 -20.21 -6.63 11.02
N ALA A 500 -20.96 -6.23 9.98
CA ALA A 500 -22.28 -6.80 9.69
C ALA A 500 -22.29 -8.34 9.58
N PRO A 501 -21.44 -9.01 8.77
CA PRO A 501 -21.43 -10.47 8.75
C PRO A 501 -20.98 -11.10 10.08
N GLU A 502 -20.11 -10.45 10.85
CA GLU A 502 -19.69 -10.95 12.17
C GLU A 502 -20.83 -10.91 13.18
N ASN A 503 -21.63 -9.83 13.19
CA ASN A 503 -22.79 -9.69 14.06
C ASN A 503 -23.88 -10.72 13.75
N ILE A 504 -24.12 -10.99 12.47
CA ILE A 504 -25.05 -12.04 12.03
C ILE A 504 -24.57 -13.40 12.51
N LEU A 505 -23.32 -13.77 12.18
CA LEU A 505 -22.79 -15.10 12.45
C LEU A 505 -22.74 -15.46 13.94
N LYS A 506 -22.55 -14.47 14.82
CA LYS A 506 -22.62 -14.64 16.28
C LYS A 506 -24.02 -14.99 16.79
N GLN A 507 -25.06 -14.62 16.05
CA GLN A 507 -26.46 -14.87 16.42
C GLN A 507 -27.00 -16.16 15.80
N VAL A 508 -26.55 -16.50 14.58
CA VAL A 508 -27.08 -17.66 13.85
C VAL A 508 -26.25 -18.94 13.99
N SER A 509 -25.01 -18.86 14.51
CA SER A 509 -24.11 -20.04 14.58
C SER A 509 -22.98 -19.89 15.60
N HIS A 510 -22.20 -20.96 15.80
CA HIS A 510 -20.96 -20.94 16.58
C HIS A 510 -19.77 -20.57 15.69
N LYS A 511 -19.57 -19.27 15.42
CA LYS A 511 -18.43 -18.80 14.62
C LYS A 511 -17.10 -18.98 15.35
N VAL A 512 -16.17 -19.70 14.72
CA VAL A 512 -14.77 -19.82 15.13
C VAL A 512 -13.94 -18.67 14.57
N SER A 513 -13.12 -18.04 15.41
CA SER A 513 -12.19 -17.00 14.99
C SER A 513 -10.96 -17.60 14.31
N THR A 514 -10.54 -17.00 13.19
CA THR A 514 -9.37 -17.47 12.42
C THR A 514 -8.30 -16.39 12.27
N ALA A 515 -7.08 -16.80 11.92
CA ALA A 515 -6.01 -15.87 11.53
C ALA A 515 -6.34 -15.05 10.27
N TYR A 516 -7.39 -15.42 9.54
CA TYR A 516 -7.81 -14.85 8.27
C TYR A 516 -9.05 -13.94 8.40
N ASP A 517 -9.56 -13.69 9.60
CA ASP A 517 -10.76 -12.89 9.79
C ASP A 517 -10.58 -11.44 9.28
N GLY A 518 -11.69 -10.85 8.84
CA GLY A 518 -11.74 -9.47 8.38
C GLY A 518 -10.87 -9.21 7.16
N LYS A 519 -10.06 -8.14 7.22
CA LYS A 519 -9.21 -7.71 6.10
C LYS A 519 -8.05 -8.68 5.80
N LYS A 520 -7.77 -9.63 6.70
CA LYS A 520 -6.70 -10.64 6.54
C LYS A 520 -7.11 -11.83 5.65
N SER A 521 -8.38 -11.89 5.23
CA SER A 521 -8.95 -13.01 4.48
C SER A 521 -8.17 -13.35 3.21
N LEU A 522 -8.03 -14.64 2.96
CA LEU A 522 -7.44 -15.19 1.75
C LEU A 522 -8.34 -14.94 0.52
N CYS A 523 -7.73 -14.83 -0.65
CA CYS A 523 -8.46 -14.79 -1.92
C CYS A 523 -8.99 -16.19 -2.25
N CYS A 524 -10.24 -16.33 -2.67
CA CYS A 524 -10.79 -17.62 -3.11
C CYS A 524 -10.21 -18.12 -4.44
N GLY A 525 -9.50 -17.27 -5.20
CA GLY A 525 -8.93 -17.63 -6.51
C GLY A 525 -9.86 -17.39 -7.71
N GLY A 526 -11.16 -17.14 -7.50
CA GLY A 526 -12.16 -16.98 -8.55
C GLY A 526 -12.13 -15.67 -9.36
N SER A 527 -11.06 -14.87 -9.26
CA SER A 527 -10.96 -13.50 -9.77
C SER A 527 -11.61 -13.26 -11.15
N LEU A 528 -12.42 -12.20 -11.24
CA LEU A 528 -12.97 -11.68 -12.50
C LEU A 528 -11.98 -10.78 -13.26
N ALA A 529 -10.85 -10.44 -12.63
CA ALA A 529 -9.84 -9.54 -13.16
C ALA A 529 -8.60 -10.24 -13.73
N ASN A 530 -8.39 -11.52 -13.41
CA ASN A 530 -7.20 -12.24 -13.89
C ASN A 530 -7.56 -13.10 -15.11
N THR A 531 -6.99 -12.74 -16.25
CA THR A 531 -7.14 -13.40 -17.55
C THR A 531 -5.94 -14.28 -17.91
N ALA A 532 -4.87 -14.26 -17.11
CA ALA A 532 -3.61 -14.90 -17.40
C ALA A 532 -3.44 -16.29 -16.74
N ILE A 533 -4.01 -16.50 -15.55
CA ILE A 533 -3.88 -17.79 -14.85
C ILE A 533 -4.91 -18.82 -15.33
N ASP A 534 -4.47 -20.07 -15.42
CA ASP A 534 -5.31 -21.19 -15.85
C ASP A 534 -6.25 -21.71 -14.74
N SER A 535 -7.12 -22.65 -15.10
CA SER A 535 -8.07 -23.29 -14.17
C SER A 535 -7.36 -24.07 -13.06
N THR A 536 -6.26 -24.75 -13.34
CA THR A 536 -5.46 -25.52 -12.37
C THR A 536 -4.88 -24.60 -11.31
N GLN A 537 -4.32 -23.45 -11.70
CA GLN A 537 -3.81 -22.43 -10.80
C GLN A 537 -4.91 -21.82 -9.94
N LYS A 538 -6.08 -21.52 -10.52
CA LYS A 538 -7.26 -21.04 -9.77
C LYS A 538 -7.71 -22.08 -8.73
N THR A 539 -7.81 -23.34 -9.12
CA THR A 539 -8.16 -24.46 -8.24
C THR A 539 -7.13 -24.62 -7.12
N LYS A 540 -5.83 -24.47 -7.41
CA LYS A 540 -4.77 -24.54 -6.39
C LYS A 540 -4.92 -23.45 -5.33
N ILE A 541 -5.16 -22.20 -5.74
CA ILE A 541 -5.39 -21.08 -4.81
C ILE A 541 -6.65 -21.32 -3.96
N SER A 542 -7.73 -21.81 -4.58
CA SER A 542 -8.97 -22.14 -3.88
C SER A 542 -8.77 -23.28 -2.89
N GLY A 543 -8.10 -24.36 -3.29
CA GLY A 543 -7.77 -25.51 -2.44
C GLY A 543 -6.88 -25.14 -1.25
N ASP A 544 -5.84 -24.33 -1.47
CA ASP A 544 -5.01 -23.80 -0.37
C ASP A 544 -5.84 -22.95 0.61
N THR A 545 -6.81 -22.19 0.09
CA THR A 545 -7.72 -21.39 0.90
C THR A 545 -8.65 -22.28 1.73
N VAL A 546 -9.31 -23.26 1.10
CA VAL A 546 -10.15 -24.24 1.79
C VAL A 546 -9.35 -24.96 2.86
N LYS A 547 -8.16 -25.47 2.54
CA LYS A 547 -7.28 -26.14 3.50
C LYS A 547 -6.95 -25.27 4.71
N ALA A 548 -6.71 -23.97 4.50
CA ALA A 548 -6.41 -23.03 5.58
C ALA A 548 -7.60 -22.81 6.53
N TYR A 549 -8.83 -22.79 6.01
CA TYR A 549 -10.05 -22.68 6.82
C TYR A 549 -10.46 -24.03 7.44
N ALA A 550 -10.28 -25.14 6.73
CA ALA A 550 -10.55 -26.50 7.19
C ALA A 550 -9.68 -26.90 8.39
N ALA A 551 -8.49 -26.31 8.55
CA ALA A 551 -7.62 -26.51 9.71
C ALA A 551 -8.29 -26.16 11.06
N TYR A 552 -9.36 -25.36 11.05
CA TYR A 552 -10.15 -25.01 12.24
C TYR A 552 -11.31 -26.00 12.49
N GLN A 553 -11.44 -27.03 11.66
CA GLN A 553 -12.45 -28.08 11.72
C GLN A 553 -13.89 -27.53 11.81
N PRO A 554 -14.34 -26.69 10.86
CA PRO A 554 -15.71 -26.21 10.80
C PRO A 554 -16.66 -27.27 10.22
N ASP A 555 -17.93 -27.21 10.61
CA ASP A 555 -19.01 -27.94 9.95
C ASP A 555 -19.38 -27.28 8.61
N VAL A 556 -19.27 -25.94 8.55
CA VAL A 556 -19.60 -25.15 7.36
C VAL A 556 -18.60 -24.01 7.17
N ILE A 557 -18.12 -23.83 5.93
CA ILE A 557 -17.44 -22.60 5.52
C ILE A 557 -18.51 -21.63 5.02
N VAL A 558 -18.67 -20.51 5.71
CA VAL A 558 -19.64 -19.48 5.34
C VAL A 558 -18.95 -18.38 4.56
N THR A 559 -19.59 -17.83 3.53
CA THR A 559 -19.15 -16.62 2.84
C THR A 559 -20.34 -15.68 2.62
N ALA A 560 -20.09 -14.49 2.09
CA ALA A 560 -21.12 -13.51 1.75
C ALA A 560 -20.91 -13.05 0.30
N CYS A 561 -20.59 -14.00 -0.57
CA CYS A 561 -20.24 -13.75 -1.96
C CYS A 561 -20.52 -14.96 -2.83
N PRO A 562 -21.42 -14.85 -3.83
CA PRO A 562 -21.75 -15.96 -4.72
C PRO A 562 -20.55 -16.51 -5.49
N LEU A 563 -19.61 -15.64 -5.88
CA LEU A 563 -18.37 -16.07 -6.55
C LEU A 563 -17.47 -16.86 -5.60
N CYS A 564 -17.33 -16.43 -4.35
CA CYS A 564 -16.53 -17.16 -3.36
C CYS A 564 -17.17 -18.51 -3.06
N LYS A 565 -18.50 -18.56 -2.86
CA LYS A 565 -19.25 -19.80 -2.64
C LYS A 565 -19.01 -20.79 -3.76
N LYS A 566 -19.24 -20.38 -5.02
CA LYS A 566 -19.04 -21.25 -6.19
C LYS A 566 -17.59 -21.70 -6.35
N THR A 567 -16.62 -20.85 -6.02
CA THR A 567 -15.20 -21.18 -6.18
C THR A 567 -14.72 -22.15 -5.10
N LEU A 568 -14.97 -21.83 -3.82
CA LEU A 568 -14.55 -22.65 -2.69
C LEU A 568 -15.30 -23.98 -2.65
N GLY A 569 -16.61 -23.98 -2.98
CA GLY A 569 -17.42 -25.19 -3.01
C GLY A 569 -16.92 -26.24 -4.00
N LYS A 570 -16.28 -25.84 -5.11
CA LYS A 570 -15.64 -26.78 -6.06
C LYS A 570 -14.41 -27.48 -5.48
N THR A 571 -13.76 -26.89 -4.49
CA THR A 571 -12.51 -27.40 -3.89
C THR A 571 -12.69 -27.83 -2.44
N SER A 572 -13.93 -27.87 -1.94
CA SER A 572 -14.28 -28.27 -0.58
C SER A 572 -15.28 -29.43 -0.64
N PRO A 573 -14.84 -30.65 -1.03
CA PRO A 573 -15.74 -31.79 -1.19
C PRO A 573 -16.33 -32.29 0.14
N GLU A 574 -15.60 -32.13 1.24
CA GLU A 574 -15.97 -32.67 2.56
C GLU A 574 -16.74 -31.67 3.42
N ILE A 575 -16.42 -30.37 3.30
CA ILE A 575 -17.02 -29.32 4.13
C ILE A 575 -17.95 -28.48 3.24
N PRO A 576 -19.26 -28.39 3.52
CA PRO A 576 -20.18 -27.58 2.74
C PRO A 576 -19.81 -26.09 2.80
N VAL A 577 -20.01 -25.40 1.67
CA VAL A 577 -19.83 -23.95 1.56
C VAL A 577 -21.18 -23.28 1.33
N LYS A 578 -21.61 -22.48 2.31
CA LYS A 578 -22.89 -21.75 2.27
C LYS A 578 -22.68 -20.24 2.20
N ASP A 579 -23.64 -19.56 1.61
CA ASP A 579 -23.77 -18.11 1.79
C ASP A 579 -24.43 -17.82 3.15
N ILE A 580 -24.08 -16.70 3.75
CA ILE A 580 -24.64 -16.26 5.04
C ILE A 580 -26.16 -16.07 4.97
N ALA A 581 -26.72 -15.69 3.81
CA ALA A 581 -28.17 -15.58 3.65
C ALA A 581 -28.88 -16.94 3.78
N GLU A 582 -28.26 -18.02 3.29
CA GLU A 582 -28.80 -19.39 3.43
C GLU A 582 -28.80 -19.82 4.89
N LEU A 583 -27.74 -19.51 5.63
CA LEU A 583 -27.66 -19.83 7.05
C LEU A 583 -28.70 -19.05 7.87
N VAL A 584 -28.94 -17.79 7.52
CA VAL A 584 -29.97 -16.95 8.15
C VAL A 584 -31.37 -17.45 7.84
N ALA A 585 -31.63 -17.96 6.64
CA ALA A 585 -32.94 -18.51 6.29
C ALA A 585 -33.22 -19.86 6.97
N GLU A 586 -32.17 -20.61 7.34
CA GLU A 586 -32.27 -21.86 8.12
C GLU A 586 -32.49 -21.63 9.63
N ALA A 587 -32.09 -20.46 10.15
CA ALA A 587 -32.10 -20.05 11.55
C ALA A 587 -33.42 -19.38 11.98
#